data_AF-A0A3S4GCD5-F1
#
_entry.id   AF-A0A3S4GCD5-F1
#
_cell.length_a   1.000
_cell.length_b   1.000
_cell.length_c   1.000
_cell.angle_alpha   90.00
_cell.angle_beta   90.00
_cell.angle_gamma   90.00
#
_symmetry.space_group_name_H-M   'P 1'
#
loop_
_entity.id
_entity.type
_entity.pdbx_description
1 polymer ?
#
loop_
_entity_poly.entity_id
_entity_poly.type
_entity_poly.pdbx_seq_one_letter_code
_entity_poly.pdbx_strand_id
1 'polypeptide(L)'
;MNPAVISVDTRKSQRNLWRSNGIKETEQEFITEIKVEMFNHQGALANLTAAINTTTSNIQSLNTEEKDGRVYSTFIRLTARDRVHLANIMRKIRVMARRY
;
A
#
# COMPACT_ATOMS: atom_id res chain seq x y z
N MET A 1 -4.24 14.42 -18.77
CA MET A 1 -4.54 13.90 -17.41
C MET A 1 -3.41 12.97 -17.01
N ASN A 2 -2.67 13.31 -15.95
CA ASN A 2 -1.55 12.49 -15.48
C ASN A 2 -2.14 11.36 -14.61
N PRO A 3 -1.95 10.08 -14.93
CA PRO A 3 -2.50 8.99 -14.12
C PRO A 3 -1.87 8.98 -12.72
N ALA A 4 -2.64 8.59 -11.71
CA ALA A 4 -2.17 8.43 -10.34
C ALA A 4 -0.83 7.69 -10.25
N VAL A 5 0.14 8.28 -9.54
CA VAL A 5 1.47 7.70 -9.33
C VAL A 5 1.43 6.84 -8.07
N ILE A 6 1.80 5.56 -8.23
CA ILE A 6 1.86 4.60 -7.12
C ILE A 6 3.31 4.21 -6.92
N SER A 7 3.84 4.52 -5.75
CA SER A 7 5.17 4.11 -5.31
C SER A 7 5.03 3.15 -4.14
N VAL A 8 5.75 2.04 -4.16
CA VAL A 8 5.76 1.06 -3.07
C VAL A 8 7.13 1.06 -2.44
N ASP A 9 7.19 1.34 -1.15
CA ASP A 9 8.39 1.21 -0.34
C ASP A 9 8.21 0.01 0.59
N THR A 10 8.91 -1.08 0.26
CA THR A 10 9.08 -2.19 1.18
C THR A 10 10.29 -1.91 2.05
N ARG A 11 10.13 -1.12 3.13
CA ARG A 11 11.15 -1.06 4.17
C ARG A 11 11.23 -2.42 4.85
N LYS A 12 12.15 -3.27 4.38
CA LYS A 12 12.66 -4.43 5.14
C LYS A 12 13.36 -3.89 6.39
N SER A 13 12.58 -3.57 7.41
CA SER A 13 13.07 -3.27 8.74
C SER A 13 13.57 -4.56 9.39
N GLN A 14 14.72 -5.06 8.92
CA GLN A 14 15.55 -6.02 9.63
C GLN A 14 16.99 -5.87 9.11
N ARG A 15 17.58 -4.72 9.41
CA ARG A 15 19.04 -4.58 9.40
C ARG A 15 19.56 -5.29 10.65
N ASN A 16 20.02 -6.52 10.42
CA ASN A 16 20.86 -7.35 11.31
C ASN A 16 20.19 -7.94 12.56
N LEU A 17 19.58 -9.12 12.45
CA LEU A 17 19.52 -10.07 13.59
C LEU A 17 19.23 -11.55 13.20
N TRP A 18 19.75 -12.08 12.09
CA TRP A 18 19.44 -13.47 11.67
C TRP A 18 20.60 -14.24 11.02
N ARG A 19 21.82 -14.12 11.57
CA ARG A 19 22.91 -15.05 11.15
C ARG A 19 22.90 -16.40 11.85
N SER A 20 21.94 -16.72 12.72
CA SER A 20 21.87 -18.06 13.28
C SER A 20 20.48 -18.65 13.21
N ASN A 21 20.43 -19.79 12.53
CA ASN A 21 19.43 -20.84 12.56
C ASN A 21 18.40 -20.77 11.43
N GLY A 22 18.59 -21.70 10.49
CA GLY A 22 17.61 -22.05 9.47
C GLY A 22 16.33 -22.47 10.16
N ILE A 23 15.33 -21.60 10.07
CA ILE A 23 13.94 -21.94 10.34
C ILE A 23 13.26 -21.78 8.99
N LYS A 24 12.49 -22.80 8.64
CA LYS A 24 11.71 -22.95 7.40
C LYS A 24 11.10 -21.64 6.94
N GLU A 25 10.96 -21.47 5.62
CA GLU A 25 10.09 -20.47 4.99
C GLU A 25 8.69 -20.53 5.60
N THR A 26 8.52 -19.84 6.72
CA THR A 26 7.20 -19.50 7.24
C THR A 26 6.64 -18.46 6.28
N GLU A 27 5.36 -18.61 5.97
CA GLU A 27 4.50 -17.60 5.35
C GLU A 27 4.50 -16.34 6.22
N GLN A 28 5.63 -15.65 6.25
CA GLN A 28 5.88 -14.52 7.12
C GLN A 28 5.26 -13.33 6.42
N GLU A 29 4.08 -12.95 6.88
CA GLU A 29 3.50 -11.67 6.51
C GLU A 29 4.54 -10.58 6.68
N PHE A 30 4.78 -9.83 5.62
CA PHE A 30 5.71 -8.71 5.63
C PHE A 30 4.93 -7.41 5.57
N ILE A 31 5.48 -6.40 6.22
CA ILE A 31 4.91 -5.06 6.25
C ILE A 31 5.42 -4.31 5.03
N THR A 32 4.50 -3.67 4.32
CA THR A 32 4.81 -2.81 3.17
C THR A 32 4.13 -1.46 3.33
N GLU A 33 4.75 -0.42 2.79
CA GLU A 33 4.16 0.90 2.68
C GLU A 33 3.90 1.21 1.21
N ILE A 34 2.67 1.63 0.91
CA ILE A 34 2.22 2.00 -0.44
C ILE A 34 1.87 3.47 -0.39
N LYS A 35 2.57 4.27 -1.19
CA LYS A 35 2.25 5.66 -1.44
C LYS A 35 1.40 5.76 -2.71
N VAL A 36 0.26 6.42 -2.59
CA VAL A 36 -0.67 6.68 -3.69
C VAL A 36 -0.85 8.18 -3.82
N GLU A 37 -0.46 8.74 -4.96
CA GLU A 37 -0.73 10.13 -5.31
C GLU A 37 -2.00 10.18 -6.18
N MET A 38 -3.03 10.85 -5.68
CA MET A 38 -4.33 10.98 -6.36
C MET A 38 -4.80 12.42 -6.36
N PHE A 39 -5.60 12.80 -7.35
CA PHE A 39 -6.26 14.10 -7.35
C PHE A 39 -7.38 14.17 -6.32
N ASN A 40 -7.61 15.37 -5.80
CA ASN A 40 -8.69 15.68 -4.87
C ASN A 40 -10.04 15.50 -5.59
N HIS A 41 -10.59 14.29 -5.50
CA HIS A 41 -11.94 13.98 -5.92
C HIS A 41 -12.76 13.58 -4.71
N GLN A 42 -13.98 14.10 -4.62
CA GLN A 42 -14.92 13.77 -3.54
C GLN A 42 -15.11 12.25 -3.46
N GLY A 43 -14.81 11.67 -2.30
CA GLY A 43 -14.95 10.22 -2.05
C GLY A 43 -13.75 9.36 -2.44
N ALA A 44 -12.66 9.92 -2.98
CA ALA A 44 -11.49 9.15 -3.38
C ALA A 44 -10.85 8.38 -2.21
N LEU A 45 -10.77 8.99 -1.03
CA LEU A 45 -10.25 8.37 0.19
C LEU A 45 -11.16 7.21 0.68
N ALA A 46 -12.47 7.42 0.69
CA ALA A 46 -13.43 6.39 1.10
C ALA A 46 -13.36 5.17 0.19
N ASN A 47 -13.24 5.41 -1.12
CA ASN A 47 -13.07 4.34 -2.10
C ASN A 47 -11.74 3.63 -1.94
N LEU A 48 -10.66 4.34 -1.60
CA LEU A 48 -9.36 3.74 -1.33
C LEU A 48 -9.42 2.79 -0.13
N THR A 49 -9.99 3.24 0.98
CA THR A 49 -10.18 2.39 2.17
C THR A 49 -11.03 1.17 1.85
N ALA A 50 -12.14 1.34 1.11
CA ALA A 50 -12.98 0.24 0.68
C ALA A 50 -12.21 -0.76 -0.21
N ALA A 51 -11.42 -0.28 -1.17
CA ALA A 51 -10.63 -1.13 -2.05
C ALA A 51 -9.62 -1.97 -1.26
N ILE A 52 -8.94 -1.38 -0.27
CA ILE A 52 -7.96 -2.09 0.57
C ILE A 52 -8.64 -3.11 1.50
N ASN A 53 -9.81 -2.77 2.05
CA ASN A 53 -10.59 -3.72 2.87
C ASN A 53 -10.98 -4.99 2.10
N THR A 54 -11.12 -4.92 0.76
CA THR A 54 -11.43 -6.10 -0.06
C THR A 54 -10.24 -7.03 -0.33
N THR A 55 -9.03 -6.70 0.16
CA THR A 55 -7.80 -7.42 -0.22
C THR A 55 -7.33 -8.44 0.80
N THR A 56 -8.07 -8.73 1.88
CA THR A 56 -7.65 -9.68 2.94
C THR A 56 -6.28 -9.31 3.55
N SER A 57 -5.95 -8.03 3.54
CA SER A 57 -4.70 -7.47 4.07
C SER A 57 -5.00 -6.69 5.34
N ASN A 58 -4.13 -6.74 6.33
CA ASN A 58 -4.33 -5.97 7.56
C ASN A 58 -3.75 -4.55 7.40
N ILE A 59 -4.57 -3.52 7.57
CA ILE A 59 -4.13 -2.12 7.52
C ILE A 59 -3.57 -1.75 8.90
N GLN A 60 -2.29 -1.42 8.97
CA GLN A 60 -1.67 -0.91 10.21
C GLN A 60 -1.88 0.59 10.38
N SER A 61 -1.74 1.35 9.30
CA SER A 61 -1.95 2.80 9.33
C SER A 61 -2.28 3.32 7.94
N LEU A 62 -3.08 4.39 7.91
CA LEU A 62 -3.38 5.16 6.71
C LEU A 62 -3.18 6.63 7.05
N ASN A 63 -2.21 7.28 6.41
CA ASN A 63 -1.97 8.71 6.54
C ASN A 63 -2.25 9.40 5.21
N THR A 64 -2.88 10.57 5.24
CA THR A 64 -3.16 11.36 4.02
C THR A 64 -2.57 12.74 4.18
N GLU A 65 -1.76 13.15 3.22
CA GLU A 65 -1.12 14.45 3.19
C GLU A 65 -1.65 15.23 1.97
N GLU A 66 -2.11 16.45 2.22
CA GLU A 66 -2.44 17.40 1.16
C GLU A 66 -1.16 18.09 0.70
N LYS A 67 -0.85 18.01 -0.60
CA LYS A 67 0.35 18.67 -1.13
C LYS A 67 0.06 20.08 -1.64
N ASP A 68 -0.97 20.23 -2.50
CA ASP A 68 -1.24 21.46 -3.25
C ASP A 68 -2.74 21.76 -3.43
N GLY A 69 -3.61 21.32 -2.50
CA GLY A 69 -5.08 21.47 -2.60
C GLY A 69 -5.78 20.61 -3.66
N ARG A 70 -5.02 20.15 -4.65
CA ARG A 70 -5.50 19.32 -5.77
C ARG A 70 -4.96 17.90 -5.75
N VAL A 71 -3.90 17.64 -4.98
CA VAL A 71 -3.26 16.32 -4.93
C VAL A 71 -3.14 15.88 -3.48
N TYR A 72 -3.63 14.68 -3.20
CA TYR A 72 -3.45 13.97 -1.95
C TYR A 72 -2.40 12.86 -2.12
N SER A 73 -1.45 12.81 -1.21
CA SER A 73 -0.54 11.68 -1.03
C SER A 73 -1.06 10.83 0.12
N THR A 74 -1.56 9.64 -0.19
CA THR A 74 -1.98 8.67 0.82
C THR A 74 -0.89 7.64 1.03
N PHE A 75 -0.43 7.49 2.27
CA PHE A 75 0.53 6.49 2.72
C PHE A 75 -0.23 5.37 3.45
N ILE A 76 -0.22 4.19 2.87
CA ILE A 76 -0.90 3.01 3.40
C ILE A 76 0.14 2.02 3.86
N ARG A 77 0.13 1.69 5.15
CA ARG A 77 0.94 0.63 5.71
C ARG A 77 0.08 -0.59 5.95
N LEU A 78 0.42 -1.71 5.32
CA LEU A 78 -0.35 -2.95 5.41
C LEU A 78 0.55 -4.19 5.45
N THR A 79 -0.02 -5.31 5.90
CA THR A 79 0.64 -6.62 5.80
C THR A 79 0.28 -7.32 4.50
N ALA A 80 1.27 -7.93 3.86
CA ALA A 80 1.10 -8.78 2.68
C ALA A 80 1.71 -10.15 2.96
N ARG A 81 1.00 -11.20 2.54
CA ARG A 81 1.40 -12.61 2.73
C ARG A 81 2.55 -13.02 1.81
N ASP A 82 2.49 -12.57 0.55
CA ASP A 82 3.47 -12.87 -0.48
C ASP A 82 3.50 -11.76 -1.55
N ARG A 83 4.39 -11.90 -2.54
CA ARG A 83 4.53 -10.93 -3.64
C ARG A 83 3.32 -10.87 -4.57
N VAL A 84 2.61 -11.98 -4.76
CA VAL A 84 1.40 -12.07 -5.59
C VAL A 84 0.24 -11.34 -4.90
N HIS A 85 0.07 -11.53 -3.59
CA HIS A 85 -0.86 -10.80 -2.75
C HIS A 85 -0.57 -9.30 -2.81
N LEU A 86 0.70 -8.88 -2.66
CA LEU A 86 1.09 -7.48 -2.83
C LEU A 86 0.77 -6.94 -4.23
N ALA A 87 1.07 -7.70 -5.29
CA ALA A 87 0.76 -7.31 -6.66
C ALA A 87 -0.76 -7.13 -6.89
N ASN A 88 -1.58 -8.00 -6.30
CA ASN A 88 -3.04 -7.89 -6.37
C ASN A 88 -3.54 -6.61 -5.66
N ILE A 89 -3.00 -6.28 -4.48
CA ILE A 89 -3.30 -5.03 -3.77
C ILE A 89 -2.94 -3.82 -4.63
N MET A 90 -1.69 -3.76 -5.12
CA MET A 90 -1.23 -2.68 -5.99
C MET A 90 -2.11 -2.53 -7.24
N ARG A 91 -2.52 -3.65 -7.86
CA ARG A 91 -3.38 -3.64 -9.05
C ARG A 91 -4.76 -3.09 -8.74
N LYS A 92 -5.38 -3.46 -7.60
CA LYS A 92 -6.68 -2.90 -7.20
C LYS A 92 -6.61 -1.40 -6.95
N ILE A 93 -5.60 -0.95 -6.20
CA ILE A 93 -5.37 0.48 -5.94
C ILE A 93 -5.17 1.23 -7.26
N ARG A 94 -4.37 0.68 -8.19
CA ARG A 94 -4.14 1.28 -9.51
C ARG A 94 -5.40 1.41 -10.36
N VAL A 95 -6.25 0.38 -10.39
CA VAL A 95 -7.50 0.42 -11.16
C VAL A 95 -8.45 1.48 -10.61
N MET A 96 -8.54 1.60 -9.28
CA MET A 96 -9.35 2.63 -8.64
C MET A 96 -8.81 4.03 -8.91
N ALA A 97 -7.50 4.22 -8.78
CA ALA A 97 -6.87 5.52 -8.97
C ALA A 97 -6.91 6.02 -10.43
N ARG A 98 -7.22 5.15 -11.40
CA ARG A 98 -7.50 5.53 -12.81
C ARG A 98 -8.92 6.02 -13.07
N ARG A 99 -9.85 5.84 -12.12
CA ARG A 99 -11.25 6.30 -12.26
C ARG A 99 -11.41 7.80 -11.99
N TYR A 100 -10.33 8.47 -11.58
CA TYR A 100 -10.25 9.88 -11.19
C TYR A 100 -9.03 10.52 -11.86
#